data_AF-A0A2B4S8Q9-F1
#
_entry.id   AF-A0A2B4S8Q9-F1
#
_cell.length_a   1.000
_cell.length_b   1.000
_cell.length_c   1.000
_cell.angle_alpha   90.00
_cell.angle_beta   90.00
_cell.angle_gamma   90.00
#
_symmetry.space_group_name_H-M   'P 1'
#
loop_
_entity.id
_entity.type
_entity.pdbx_description
1 polymer ?
#
loop_
_entity_poly.entity_id
_entity_poly.type
_entity_poly.pdbx_seq_one_letter_code
_entity_poly.pdbx_strand_id
1 'polypeptide(L)'
;MPGYFQRPENALQRANELIEVGKKEPALDTLNDVIKSKKHCTWQNKIHKPIFFKYLELCVDLKRSHVAKEGLYQYKLICQQVNIASLEDVICYFLKLAEDRAETVRQESREQVPTVDDLDQLQTP
;
A
#
# COMPACT_ATOMS: atom_id res chain seq x y z
N MET A 1 17.57 -13.05 1.34
CA MET A 1 18.28 -12.56 2.53
C MET A 1 17.59 -11.28 2.96
N PRO A 2 17.02 -11.19 4.17
CA PRO A 2 16.35 -9.96 4.62
C PRO A 2 17.33 -8.79 4.59
N GLY A 3 16.89 -7.64 4.07
CA GLY A 3 17.70 -6.42 4.04
C GLY A 3 18.03 -5.97 5.45
N TYR A 4 19.29 -6.06 5.86
CA TYR A 4 19.69 -5.61 7.20
C TYR A 4 19.73 -4.08 7.25
N PHE A 5 18.67 -3.47 7.78
CA PHE A 5 18.62 -2.02 8.01
C PHE A 5 18.98 -1.69 9.46
N GLN A 6 20.09 -0.97 9.65
CA GLN A 6 20.46 -0.40 10.95
C GLN A 6 19.53 0.76 11.37
N ARG A 7 18.97 1.50 10.41
CA ARG A 7 18.01 2.58 10.65
C ARG A 7 16.79 2.43 9.74
N PRO A 8 15.55 2.53 10.29
CA PRO A 8 14.32 2.39 9.52
C PRO A 8 14.15 3.49 8.44
N GLU A 9 14.71 4.67 8.66
CA GLU A 9 14.73 5.78 7.68
C GLU A 9 15.38 5.38 6.34
N ASN A 10 16.47 4.61 6.39
CA ASN A 10 17.19 4.16 5.20
C ASN A 10 16.35 3.20 4.35
N ALA A 11 15.42 2.47 4.96
CA ALA A 11 14.53 1.59 4.22
C ALA A 11 13.47 2.36 3.44
N LEU A 12 12.98 3.48 3.99
CA LEU A 12 12.04 4.35 3.29
C LEU A 12 12.71 4.95 2.04
N GLN A 13 13.93 5.47 2.19
CA GLN A 13 14.70 6.00 1.07
C GLN A 13 14.93 4.94 -0.01
N ARG A 14 15.40 3.75 0.38
CA ARG A 14 15.61 2.63 -0.56
C ARG A 14 14.32 2.19 -1.25
N ALA A 15 13.20 2.16 -0.55
CA ALA A 15 11.91 1.83 -1.16
C ALA A 15 11.50 2.87 -2.21
N ASN A 16 11.71 4.17 -1.93
CA ASN A 16 11.45 5.23 -2.90
C ASN A 16 12.34 5.10 -4.15
N GLU A 17 13.64 4.88 -3.98
CA GLU A 17 14.57 4.65 -5.09
C GLU A 17 14.13 3.45 -5.97
N LEU A 18 13.66 2.37 -5.34
CA LEU A 18 13.14 1.20 -6.05
C LEU A 18 11.83 1.51 -6.81
N ILE A 19 10.97 2.35 -6.25
CA ILE A 19 9.73 2.81 -6.91
C ILE A 19 10.06 3.67 -8.13
N GLU A 20 11.06 4.56 -8.04
CA GLU A 20 11.51 5.40 -9.16
C GLU A 20 12.00 4.56 -10.35
N VAL A 21 12.64 3.42 -10.08
CA VAL A 21 13.09 2.46 -11.11
C VAL A 21 11.95 1.49 -11.53
N GLY A 22 10.73 1.68 -11.02
CA GLY A 22 9.55 0.86 -11.35
C GLY A 22 9.49 -0.50 -10.63
N LYS A 23 10.42 -0.79 -9.72
CA LYS A 23 10.51 -2.05 -8.97
C LYS A 23 9.68 -2.00 -7.69
N LYS A 24 8.35 -2.06 -7.86
CA LYS A 24 7.40 -1.99 -6.74
C LYS A 24 7.43 -3.20 -5.80
N GLU A 25 7.60 -4.43 -6.32
CA GLU A 25 7.66 -5.63 -5.45
C GLU A 25 8.89 -5.64 -4.53
N PRO A 26 10.12 -5.38 -5.02
CA PRO A 26 11.30 -5.27 -4.14
C PRO A 26 11.20 -4.11 -3.14
N ALA A 27 10.53 -3.02 -3.50
CA ALA A 27 10.26 -1.91 -2.59
C ALA A 27 9.35 -2.36 -1.43
N LEU A 28 8.31 -3.15 -1.74
CA LEU A 28 7.41 -3.70 -0.73
C LEU A 28 8.15 -4.65 0.23
N ASP A 29 8.98 -5.54 -0.30
CA ASP A 29 9.77 -6.48 0.51
C ASP A 29 10.73 -5.76 1.46
N THR A 30 11.37 -4.69 0.96
CA THR A 30 12.26 -3.83 1.76
C THR A 30 11.56 -3.23 2.97
N LEU A 31 10.33 -2.74 2.79
CA LEU A 31 9.54 -2.17 3.89
C LEU A 31 8.99 -3.27 4.82
N ASN A 32 8.62 -4.43 4.27
CA ASN A 32 8.14 -5.58 5.02
C ASN A 32 9.18 -6.09 6.02
N ASP A 33 10.44 -6.16 5.60
CA ASP A 33 11.56 -6.56 6.47
C ASP A 33 11.71 -5.64 7.69
N VAL A 34 11.48 -4.34 7.52
CA VAL A 34 11.53 -3.38 8.64
C VAL A 34 10.36 -3.57 9.60
N ILE A 35 9.15 -3.74 9.07
CA ILE A 35 7.92 -3.94 9.88
C ILE A 35 8.00 -5.24 10.69
N LYS A 36 8.56 -6.31 10.12
CA LYS A 36 8.75 -7.61 10.79
C LYS A 36 9.95 -7.64 11.75
N SER A 37 10.87 -6.69 11.64
CA SER A 37 12.09 -6.69 12.45
C SER A 37 11.80 -6.34 13.90
N LYS A 38 12.09 -7.28 14.82
CA LYS A 38 11.99 -7.07 16.27
C LYS A 38 12.90 -5.97 16.80
N LYS A 39 13.97 -5.61 16.08
CA LYS A 39 14.93 -4.57 16.51
C LYS A 39 14.34 -3.16 16.44
N HIS A 40 13.31 -2.96 15.63
CA HIS A 40 12.65 -1.66 15.41
C HIS A 40 11.29 -1.56 16.12
N CYS A 41 11.02 -2.44 17.10
CA CYS A 41 9.76 -2.49 17.85
C CYS A 41 9.50 -1.28 18.76
N THR A 42 10.46 -0.37 18.97
CA THR A 42 10.20 0.90 19.66
C THR A 42 9.52 1.85 18.69
N TRP A 43 8.22 2.07 18.90
CA TRP A 43 7.44 2.91 17.99
C TRP A 43 7.93 4.37 18.00
N GLN A 44 8.16 4.94 16.80
CA GLN A 44 8.45 6.36 16.60
C GLN A 44 7.49 6.91 15.56
N ASN A 45 6.58 7.80 15.99
CA ASN A 45 5.53 8.37 15.12
C ASN A 45 6.10 8.94 13.80
N LYS A 46 7.19 9.69 13.89
CA LYS A 46 7.81 10.39 12.75
C LYS A 46 8.43 9.46 11.71
N ILE A 47 8.73 8.21 12.06
CA ILE A 47 9.44 7.28 11.18
C ILE A 47 8.52 6.13 10.74
N HIS A 48 7.82 5.49 11.67
CA HIS A 48 7.00 4.32 11.32
C HIS A 48 5.73 4.68 10.58
N LYS A 49 5.10 5.81 10.90
CA LYS A 49 3.87 6.26 10.22
C LYS A 49 4.09 6.45 8.71
N PRO A 50 5.10 7.22 8.24
CA PRO A 50 5.34 7.36 6.80
C PRO A 50 5.80 6.06 6.12
N ILE A 51 6.61 5.23 6.80
CA ILE A 51 6.99 3.90 6.29
C ILE A 51 5.76 3.03 6.07
N PHE A 52 4.84 3.03 7.04
CA PHE A 52 3.67 2.17 7.00
C PHE A 52 2.63 2.65 5.99
N PHE A 53 2.46 3.98 5.83
CA PHE A 53 1.65 4.52 4.74
C PHE A 53 2.19 4.11 3.38
N LYS A 54 3.50 4.23 3.14
CA LYS A 54 4.08 3.85 1.86
C LYS A 54 3.99 2.35 1.59
N TYR A 55 4.14 1.54 2.63
CA TYR A 55 3.93 0.09 2.58
C TYR A 55 2.49 -0.27 2.17
N LEU A 56 1.49 0.38 2.75
CA LEU A 56 0.08 0.17 2.41
C LEU A 56 -0.24 0.62 0.98
N GLU A 57 0.32 1.75 0.54
CA GLU A 57 0.20 2.21 -0.85
C GLU A 57 0.68 1.14 -1.83
N LEU A 58 1.87 0.58 -1.59
CA LEU A 58 2.41 -0.50 -2.42
C LEU A 58 1.55 -1.77 -2.36
N CYS A 59 0.94 -2.09 -1.21
CA CYS A 59 0.06 -3.25 -1.10
C CYS A 59 -1.22 -3.09 -1.93
N VAL A 60 -1.81 -1.90 -1.98
CA VAL A 60 -2.99 -1.61 -2.81
C VAL A 60 -2.60 -1.65 -4.29
N ASP A 61 -1.50 -1.00 -4.66
CA ASP A 61 -0.97 -0.98 -6.02
C ASP A 61 -0.73 -2.40 -6.59
N LEU A 62 -0.12 -3.26 -5.78
CA LEU A 62 0.24 -4.63 -6.16
C LEU A 62 -0.88 -5.65 -5.88
N LYS A 63 -2.05 -5.20 -5.38
CA LYS A 63 -3.18 -6.05 -4.99
C LYS A 63 -2.78 -7.16 -4.01
N ARG A 64 -1.85 -6.88 -3.10
CA ARG A 64 -1.30 -7.83 -2.11
C ARG A 64 -2.06 -7.76 -0.77
N SER A 65 -3.35 -8.09 -0.78
CA SER A 65 -4.22 -7.98 0.42
C SER A 65 -3.76 -8.82 1.61
N HIS A 66 -3.16 -10.00 1.36
CA HIS A 66 -2.63 -10.85 2.42
C HIS A 66 -1.42 -10.21 3.13
N VAL A 67 -0.57 -9.50 2.37
CA VAL A 67 0.61 -8.80 2.89
C VAL A 67 0.15 -7.61 3.75
N ALA A 68 -0.81 -6.83 3.25
CA ALA A 68 -1.40 -5.72 4.02
C ALA A 68 -1.98 -6.19 5.36
N LYS A 69 -2.75 -7.30 5.37
CA LYS A 69 -3.32 -7.87 6.60
C LYS A 69 -2.24 -8.23 7.62
N GLU A 70 -1.19 -8.92 7.19
CA GLU A 70 -0.09 -9.31 8.08
C GLU A 70 0.66 -8.07 8.59
N GLY A 71 0.96 -7.11 7.72
CA GLY A 71 1.58 -5.85 8.11
C GLY A 71 0.77 -5.07 9.14
N LEU A 72 -0.56 -5.00 8.98
CA LEU A 72 -1.46 -4.32 9.93
C LEU A 72 -1.45 -4.99 11.30
N TYR A 73 -1.37 -6.33 11.34
CA TYR A 73 -1.23 -7.06 12.59
C TYR A 73 0.10 -6.72 13.29
N GLN A 74 1.21 -6.67 12.55
CA GLN A 74 2.50 -6.27 13.11
C GLN A 74 2.48 -4.80 13.60
N TYR A 75 1.87 -3.88 12.84
CA TYR A 75 1.75 -2.48 13.24
C TYR A 75 0.91 -2.30 14.51
N LYS A 76 -0.16 -3.09 14.66
CA LYS A 76 -0.96 -3.15 15.89
C LYS A 76 -0.07 -3.53 17.08
N LEU A 77 0.77 -4.56 16.95
CA LEU A 77 1.67 -4.98 18.03
C LEU A 77 2.67 -3.88 18.40
N ILE A 78 3.24 -3.19 17.41
CA ILE A 78 4.21 -2.10 17.61
C ILE A 78 3.57 -0.90 18.32
N CYS A 79 2.35 -0.53 17.95
CA CYS A 79 1.69 0.67 18.48
C CYS A 79 0.90 0.42 19.78
N GLN A 80 0.65 -0.84 20.16
CA GLN A 80 -0.25 -1.22 21.25
C GLN A 80 0.06 -0.52 22.58
N GLN A 81 1.34 -0.39 22.93
CA GLN A 81 1.75 0.19 24.22
C GLN A 81 1.97 1.70 24.18
N VAL A 82 2.09 2.30 22.99
CA VAL A 82 2.57 3.68 22.84
C VAL A 82 1.49 4.60 22.29
N ASN A 83 0.80 4.20 21.22
CA ASN A 83 -0.23 5.02 20.60
C ASN A 83 -1.16 4.18 19.72
N ILE A 84 -2.19 3.60 20.32
CA ILE A 84 -3.21 2.82 19.60
C ILE A 84 -4.06 3.68 18.65
N ALA A 85 -4.22 4.98 18.92
CA ALA A 85 -4.95 5.89 18.02
C ALA A 85 -4.27 6.01 16.65
N SER A 86 -2.93 5.84 16.59
CA SER A 86 -2.24 5.79 15.30
C SER A 86 -2.64 4.60 14.43
N LEU A 87 -3.19 3.51 15.01
CA LEU A 87 -3.67 2.38 14.22
C LEU A 87 -4.97 2.74 13.49
N GLU A 88 -5.84 3.52 14.12
CA GLU A 88 -7.08 4.01 13.52
C GLU A 88 -6.79 4.87 12.29
N ASP A 89 -5.89 5.87 12.42
CA ASP A 89 -5.44 6.71 11.30
C ASP A 89 -4.98 5.88 10.09
N VAL A 90 -4.23 4.82 10.36
CA VAL A 90 -3.64 3.94 9.34
C VAL A 90 -4.69 3.08 8.66
N ILE A 91 -5.65 2.55 9.41
CA ILE A 91 -6.76 1.77 8.86
C ILE A 91 -7.67 2.66 8.01
N CYS A 92 -8.05 3.83 8.52
CA CYS A 92 -8.86 4.79 7.78
C CYS A 92 -8.17 5.22 6.47
N TYR A 93 -6.87 5.46 6.51
CA TYR A 93 -6.09 5.77 5.31
C TYR A 93 -6.09 4.61 4.30
N PHE A 94 -5.88 3.37 4.75
CA PHE A 94 -5.88 2.19 3.88
C PHE A 94 -7.22 1.99 3.16
N LEU A 95 -8.34 2.15 3.88
CA LEU A 95 -9.68 2.01 3.30
C LEU A 95 -9.93 3.06 2.22
N LYS A 96 -9.65 4.34 2.53
CA LYS A 96 -9.75 5.44 1.55
C LYS A 96 -8.92 5.15 0.30
N LEU A 97 -7.67 4.72 0.47
CA LEU A 97 -6.80 4.42 -0.65
C LEU A 97 -7.32 3.28 -1.54
N ALA A 98 -7.90 2.24 -0.92
CA ALA A 98 -8.50 1.13 -1.64
C ALA A 98 -9.77 1.56 -2.40
N GLU A 99 -10.60 2.41 -1.80
CA GLU A 99 -11.78 3.01 -2.42
C GLU A 99 -11.41 3.90 -3.61
N ASP A 100 -10.50 4.86 -3.39
CA ASP A 100 -10.01 5.78 -4.41
C ASP A 100 -9.43 4.99 -5.60
N ARG A 101 -8.63 3.94 -5.33
CA ARG A 101 -8.06 3.11 -6.38
C ARG A 101 -9.13 2.30 -7.12
N ALA A 102 -10.14 1.79 -6.42
CA ALA A 102 -11.25 1.09 -7.07
C ALA A 102 -12.08 2.02 -7.96
N GLU A 103 -12.31 3.26 -7.51
CA GLU A 103 -13.00 4.29 -8.30
C GLU A 103 -12.19 4.69 -9.54
N THR A 104 -10.88 4.91 -9.37
CA THR A 104 -9.98 5.23 -10.49
C THR A 104 -10.01 4.13 -11.55
N VAL A 105 -9.88 2.85 -11.15
CA VAL A 105 -9.95 1.73 -12.09
C VAL A 105 -11.33 1.60 -12.73
N ARG A 106 -12.42 1.87 -12.00
CA ARG A 106 -13.78 1.85 -12.56
C ARG A 106 -13.97 2.94 -13.61
N GLN A 107 -13.45 4.15 -13.36
CA GLN A 107 -13.56 5.27 -14.28
C GLN A 107 -12.73 5.03 -15.55
N GLU A 108 -11.48 4.57 -15.40
CA GLU A 108 -10.63 4.15 -16.52
C GLU A 108 -11.30 3.05 -17.35
N SER A 109 -11.93 2.08 -16.69
CA SER A 109 -12.67 1.00 -17.38
C SER A 109 -13.90 1.53 -18.11
N ARG A 110 -14.62 2.50 -17.54
CA ARG A 110 -15.82 3.11 -18.14
C ARG A 110 -15.47 3.99 -19.34
N GLU A 111 -14.34 4.69 -19.30
CA GLU A 111 -13.84 5.53 -20.40
C GLU A 111 -13.22 4.70 -21.53
N GLN A 112 -12.66 3.52 -21.23
CA GLN A 112 -12.13 2.58 -22.23
C GLN A 112 -13.19 1.77 -22.98
N VAL A 113 -14.44 1.73 -22.50
CA VAL A 113 -15.56 1.18 -23.28
C VAL A 113 -16.12 2.33 -24.12
N PRO A 114 -15.81 2.42 -25.43
CA PRO A 114 -16.53 3.35 -26.28
C PRO A 114 -18.01 2.96 -26.21
N THR A 115 -18.88 3.96 -26.06
CA THR A 115 -20.33 3.84 -26.20
C THR A 115 -20.62 2.95 -27.40
N VAL A 116 -21.08 1.73 -27.13
CA VAL A 116 -21.63 0.84 -28.15
C VAL A 116 -23.01 1.41 -28.51
N ASP A 117 -23.00 2.58 -29.14
CA ASP A 117 -24.15 3.31 -29.65
C ASP A 117 -24.08 3.28 -31.19
N ASP A 118 -23.88 2.08 -31.75
CA ASP A 118 -23.92 1.84 -33.19
C ASP A 118 -24.47 0.43 -33.45
N LEU A 119 -25.64 0.16 -32.88
CA LEU A 119 -26.49 -1.00 -33.20
C LEU A 119 -27.80 -0.57 -33.85
N ASP A 120 -27.77 0.56 -34.58
CA ASP A 120 -28.77 0.86 -35.61
C ASP A 120 -28.29 0.24 -36.93
N GLN A 121 -28.78 -0.97 -37.23
CA GLN A 121 -29.21 -1.41 -38.57
C GLN A 121 -29.41 -2.93 -38.61
N LEU A 122 -30.58 -3.38 -38.16
CA LEU A 122 -31.26 -4.51 -38.80
C LEU A 122 -32.76 -4.21 -38.88
N GLN A 123 -33.12 -3.29 -39.79
CA GLN A 123 -34.38 -3.46 -40.51
C GLN A 123 -34.24 -4.75 -41.32
N THR A 124 -34.96 -5.79 -40.91
CA THR A 124 -35.26 -6.92 -41.80
C THR A 124 -36.78 -6.93 -42.04
N PRO A 125 -37.21 -6.96 -43.30
CA PRO A 125 -38.62 -6.83 -43.72
C PRO A 125 -39.51 -8.02 -43.33
#